data_AF-A0A970BG69-F1
#
_entry.id   AF-A0A970BG69-F1
#
_cell.length_a   1.000
_cell.length_b   1.000
_cell.length_c   1.000
_cell.angle_alpha   90.00
_cell.angle_beta   90.00
_cell.angle_gamma   90.00
#
_symmetry.space_group_name_H-M   'P 1'
#
loop_
_entity.id
_entity.type
_entity.pdbx_description
1 polymer ?
#
loop_
_entity_poly.entity_id
_entity_poly.type
_entity_poly.pdbx_seq_one_letter_code
_entity_poly.pdbx_strand_id
1 'polypeptide(L)'
;MNNKRKTNNIYTRLATVLLMVAGLLMVENVWADGSRDLYPSGVKGGRAYLRASTTESAAFPFANLGTHYVYAEAGERIAIASSAQNSTTKRLFLYNPNGTDVTPTGASAPNATRGNIPSRTAELSGPRLPEVTTGNEYTPIYYTVPVGG
;
A
#
# COMPACT_ATOMS: atom_id res chain seq x y z
N MET A 1 37.84 -33.68 -40.71
CA MET A 1 37.60 -33.15 -39.35
C MET A 1 37.12 -31.71 -39.47
N ASN A 2 35.82 -31.45 -39.26
CA ASN A 2 35.24 -30.11 -39.37
C ASN A 2 35.40 -29.35 -38.05
N ASN A 3 36.37 -28.45 -38.00
CA ASN A 3 36.66 -27.64 -36.83
C ASN A 3 35.71 -26.42 -36.82
N LYS A 4 34.51 -26.57 -36.22
CA LYS A 4 33.60 -25.44 -36.01
C LYS A 4 34.23 -24.49 -34.99
N ARG A 5 34.79 -23.38 -35.48
CA ARG A 5 35.22 -22.24 -34.65
C ARG A 5 34.03 -21.77 -33.81
N LYS A 6 34.07 -21.97 -32.49
CA LYS A 6 33.15 -21.29 -31.56
C LYS A 6 33.48 -19.80 -31.59
N THR A 7 32.71 -19.03 -32.35
CA THR A 7 32.80 -17.57 -32.35
C THR A 7 32.24 -17.06 -31.03
N ASN A 8 33.12 -16.60 -30.14
CA ASN A 8 32.75 -15.82 -28.97
C ASN A 8 32.18 -14.49 -29.44
N ASN A 9 30.85 -14.41 -29.59
CA ASN A 9 30.14 -13.20 -30.01
C ASN A 9 30.08 -12.19 -28.86
N ILE A 10 31.25 -11.75 -28.39
CA ILE A 10 31.42 -10.74 -27.35
C ILE A 10 30.67 -9.46 -27.73
N TYR A 11 30.68 -9.08 -29.01
CA TYR A 11 29.97 -7.93 -29.54
C TYR A 11 28.45 -8.05 -29.41
N THR A 12 27.88 -9.23 -29.67
CA THR A 12 26.45 -9.47 -29.49
C THR A 12 26.07 -9.38 -28.02
N ARG A 13 26.88 -9.93 -27.13
CA ARG A 13 26.66 -9.83 -25.67
C ARG A 13 26.79 -8.40 -25.18
N LEU A 14 27.78 -7.66 -25.66
CA LEU A 14 27.97 -6.24 -25.34
C LEU A 14 26.77 -5.42 -25.81
N ALA A 15 26.31 -5.65 -27.05
CA ALA A 15 25.15 -4.99 -27.61
C ALA A 15 23.87 -5.30 -26.82
N THR A 16 23.66 -6.55 -26.42
CA THR A 16 22.53 -6.94 -25.56
C THR A 16 22.57 -6.24 -24.20
N VAL A 17 23.74 -6.16 -23.55
CA VAL A 17 23.90 -5.46 -22.27
C VAL A 17 23.65 -3.96 -22.44
N LEU A 18 24.19 -3.34 -23.49
CA LEU A 18 23.96 -1.93 -23.81
C LEU A 18 22.47 -1.64 -24.06
N LEU A 19 21.77 -2.53 -24.76
CA LEU A 19 20.31 -2.42 -24.98
C LEU A 19 19.51 -2.54 -23.68
N MET A 20 19.88 -3.45 -22.78
CA MET A 20 19.23 -3.56 -21.47
C MET A 20 19.45 -2.30 -20.61
N VAL A 21 20.68 -1.78 -20.58
CA VAL A 21 21.02 -0.56 -19.84
C VAL A 21 20.30 0.65 -20.44
N ALA A 22 20.28 0.79 -21.77
CA ALA A 22 19.55 1.86 -22.44
C ALA A 22 18.04 1.80 -22.14
N GLY A 23 17.44 0.60 -22.11
CA GLY A 23 16.04 0.42 -21.74
C GLY A 23 15.72 0.83 -20.29
N LEU A 24 16.64 0.59 -19.35
CA LEU A 24 16.48 1.00 -17.94
C LEU A 24 16.57 2.52 -17.76
N LEU A 25 17.33 3.22 -18.60
CA LEU A 25 17.52 4.67 -18.51
C LEU A 25 16.34 5.48 -19.08
N MET A 26 15.40 4.85 -19.80
CA MET A 26 14.24 5.55 -20.38
C MET A 26 13.03 5.64 -19.42
N VAL A 27 13.13 5.11 -18.21
CA VAL A 27 12.02 5.12 -17.24
C VAL A 27 12.15 6.33 -16.31
N GLU A 28 11.87 7.53 -16.81
CA GLU A 28 12.04 8.77 -16.04
C GLU A 28 10.86 9.09 -15.10
N ASN A 29 9.67 8.53 -15.36
CA ASN A 29 8.46 8.82 -14.58
C ASN A 29 7.69 7.55 -14.25
N VAL A 30 7.98 6.96 -13.09
CA VAL A 30 7.10 5.95 -12.48
C VAL A 30 6.24 6.67 -11.46
N TRP A 31 5.02 7.02 -11.85
CA TRP A 31 4.03 7.46 -10.87
C TRP A 31 3.52 6.23 -10.12
N ALA A 32 3.78 6.17 -8.82
CA ALA A 32 3.12 5.22 -7.95
C ALA A 32 1.65 5.63 -7.81
N ASP A 33 0.83 5.20 -8.76
CA ASP A 33 -0.60 5.41 -8.74
C ASP A 33 -1.24 4.48 -7.70
N GLY A 34 -1.94 5.08 -6.73
CA GLY A 34 -2.66 4.35 -5.70
C GLY A 34 -4.02 3.86 -6.20
N SER A 35 -4.86 3.34 -5.29
CA SER A 35 -6.25 3.01 -5.63
C SER A 35 -7.08 4.23 -6.07
N ARG A 36 -6.53 5.45 -6.01
CA ARG A 36 -7.21 6.65 -6.47
C ARG A 36 -7.25 6.75 -7.99
N ASP A 37 -6.13 6.60 -8.70
CA ASP A 37 -6.08 6.92 -10.12
C ASP A 37 -6.14 5.65 -11.01
N LEU A 38 -5.94 4.46 -10.42
CA LEU A 38 -6.10 3.15 -11.09
C LEU A 38 -7.56 2.74 -11.41
N TYR A 39 -8.56 3.47 -10.91
CA TYR A 39 -9.98 3.15 -11.08
C TYR A 39 -10.80 4.36 -11.57
N PRO A 40 -11.00 4.49 -12.89
CA PRO A 40 -11.75 5.61 -13.49
C PRO A 40 -13.21 5.66 -13.03
N SER A 41 -13.78 6.87 -13.03
CA SER A 41 -15.17 7.11 -12.65
C SER A 41 -16.15 6.35 -13.58
N GLY A 42 -17.19 5.76 -13.01
CA GLY A 42 -18.25 5.06 -13.76
C GLY A 42 -17.92 3.61 -14.16
N VAL A 43 -16.70 3.14 -13.94
CA VAL A 43 -16.32 1.75 -14.25
C VAL A 43 -16.84 0.81 -13.15
N LYS A 44 -17.52 -0.26 -13.57
CA LYS A 44 -18.03 -1.30 -12.67
C LYS A 44 -17.01 -2.43 -12.55
N GLY A 45 -16.75 -2.91 -11.33
CA GLY A 45 -15.84 -4.04 -11.09
C GLY A 45 -15.28 -4.05 -9.67
N GLY A 46 -14.65 -5.16 -9.30
CA GLY A 46 -13.87 -5.24 -8.07
C GLY A 46 -12.57 -4.43 -8.21
N ARG A 47 -12.16 -3.79 -7.13
CA ARG A 47 -10.86 -3.13 -7.04
C ARG A 47 -9.82 -4.08 -6.47
N ALA A 48 -8.56 -3.88 -6.82
CA ALA A 48 -7.46 -4.56 -6.16
C ALA A 48 -7.48 -4.21 -4.68
N TYR A 49 -7.27 -5.22 -3.86
CA TYR A 49 -7.16 -5.11 -2.42
C TYR A 49 -6.04 -6.02 -1.96
N LEU A 50 -5.37 -5.63 -0.88
CA LEU A 50 -4.45 -6.54 -0.23
C LEU A 50 -5.26 -7.54 0.61
N ARG A 51 -5.08 -8.83 0.33
CA ARG A 51 -5.66 -9.89 1.15
C ARG A 51 -4.85 -10.03 2.44
N ALA A 52 -5.48 -9.81 3.58
CA ALA A 52 -4.93 -10.07 4.90
C ALA A 52 -5.70 -11.24 5.55
N SER A 53 -5.07 -12.41 5.60
CA SER A 53 -5.64 -13.62 6.20
C SER A 53 -4.55 -14.64 6.51
N THR A 54 -4.69 -15.38 7.61
CA THR A 54 -3.85 -16.54 7.94
C THR A 54 -4.31 -17.84 7.28
N THR A 55 -5.45 -17.82 6.59
CA THR A 55 -6.01 -19.00 5.93
C THR A 55 -5.50 -19.08 4.49
N GLU A 56 -4.94 -20.22 4.10
CA GLU A 56 -4.51 -20.48 2.72
C GLU A 56 -5.67 -20.87 1.82
N SER A 57 -5.49 -20.71 0.52
CA SER A 57 -6.36 -21.30 -0.50
C SER A 57 -5.57 -21.60 -1.77
N ALA A 58 -6.14 -22.34 -2.71
CA ALA A 58 -5.49 -22.59 -4.00
C ALA A 58 -5.12 -21.29 -4.75
N ALA A 59 -5.89 -20.21 -4.55
CA ALA A 59 -5.59 -18.89 -5.11
C ALA A 59 -4.58 -18.08 -4.28
N PHE A 60 -4.40 -18.41 -3.00
CA PHE A 60 -3.51 -17.72 -2.06
C PHE A 60 -2.75 -18.72 -1.19
N PRO A 61 -1.78 -19.45 -1.77
CA PRO A 61 -1.04 -20.49 -1.04
C PRO A 61 -0.10 -19.94 0.02
N PHE A 62 0.22 -18.64 -0.03
CA PHE A 62 1.08 -17.96 0.95
C PHE A 62 0.26 -16.94 1.73
N ALA A 63 -0.56 -17.43 2.66
CA ALA A 63 -1.41 -16.59 3.49
C ALA A 63 -0.57 -15.71 4.43
N ASN A 64 -0.87 -14.41 4.48
CA ASN A 64 -0.24 -13.46 5.38
C ASN A 64 -1.22 -12.35 5.78
N LEU A 65 -0.89 -11.59 6.81
CA LEU A 65 -1.73 -10.52 7.33
C LEU A 65 -1.59 -9.18 6.57
N GLY A 66 -0.88 -9.15 5.44
CA GLY A 66 -0.76 -7.96 4.60
C GLY A 66 -0.02 -6.79 5.28
N THR A 67 1.16 -7.05 5.83
CA THR A 67 1.96 -6.07 6.58
C THR A 67 2.51 -4.96 5.69
N HIS A 68 2.36 -3.72 6.13
CA HIS A 68 3.00 -2.55 5.52
C HIS A 68 3.92 -1.88 6.54
N TYR A 69 5.04 -1.36 6.05
CA TYR A 69 5.98 -0.59 6.86
C TYR A 69 5.91 0.88 6.44
N VAL A 70 5.86 1.75 7.44
CA VAL A 70 5.89 3.21 7.26
C VAL A 70 7.05 3.73 8.08
N TYR A 71 7.87 4.57 7.46
CA TYR A 71 8.87 5.35 8.17
C TYR A 71 8.26 6.71 8.50
N ALA A 72 8.36 7.12 9.76
CA ALA A 72 7.87 8.41 10.23
C ALA A 72 8.75 8.90 11.39
N GLU A 73 8.98 10.21 11.45
CA GLU A 73 9.78 10.85 12.49
C GLU A 73 8.93 11.16 13.74
N ALA A 74 9.59 11.34 14.87
CA ALA A 74 8.92 11.74 16.11
C ALA A 74 8.16 13.06 15.93
N GLY A 75 6.89 13.08 16.32
CA GLY A 75 5.99 14.21 16.13
C GLY A 75 5.17 14.17 14.84
N GLU A 76 5.52 13.33 13.85
CA GLU A 76 4.69 13.12 12.67
C GLU A 76 3.40 12.36 13.01
N ARG A 77 2.42 12.47 12.11
CA ARG A 77 1.12 11.81 12.27
C ARG A 77 0.88 10.79 11.18
N ILE A 78 0.64 9.55 11.60
CA ILE A 78 0.21 8.47 10.72
C ILE A 78 -1.32 8.44 10.71
N ALA A 79 -1.91 8.63 9.52
CA ALA A 79 -3.35 8.51 9.30
C ALA A 79 -3.69 7.07 8.90
N ILE A 80 -4.57 6.42 9.67
CA ILE A 80 -4.92 5.01 9.48
C ILE A 80 -6.43 4.92 9.23
N ALA A 81 -6.80 4.28 8.12
CA ALA A 81 -8.18 4.00 7.76
C ALA A 81 -8.32 2.80 6.82
N SER A 82 -9.47 2.14 6.86
CA SER A 82 -9.85 1.04 5.98
C SER A 82 -11.36 1.09 5.71
N SER A 83 -11.79 0.70 4.51
CA SER A 83 -13.22 0.50 4.21
C SER A 83 -13.85 -0.65 5.02
N ALA A 84 -13.02 -1.50 5.62
CA ALA A 84 -13.46 -2.61 6.44
C ALA A 84 -13.42 -2.32 7.95
N GLN A 85 -12.97 -1.13 8.39
CA GLN A 85 -12.69 -0.81 9.79
C GLN A 85 -13.89 -1.00 10.73
N ASN A 86 -15.11 -0.80 10.23
CA ASN A 86 -16.35 -1.00 10.99
C ASN A 86 -16.82 -2.47 11.05
N SER A 87 -16.01 -3.42 10.59
CA SER A 87 -16.31 -4.86 10.66
C SER A 87 -15.72 -5.49 11.92
N THR A 88 -16.40 -6.50 12.47
CA THR A 88 -16.01 -7.20 13.71
C THR A 88 -14.65 -7.91 13.62
N THR A 89 -14.20 -8.24 12.41
CA THR A 89 -12.98 -9.06 12.17
C THR A 89 -11.91 -8.37 11.32
N LYS A 90 -12.16 -7.15 10.83
CA LYS A 90 -11.27 -6.49 9.86
C LYS A 90 -10.87 -5.10 10.35
N ARG A 91 -9.77 -5.03 11.10
CA ARG A 91 -9.20 -3.78 11.60
C ARG A 91 -7.72 -3.74 11.23
N LEU A 92 -7.20 -2.56 10.98
CA LEU A 92 -5.75 -2.36 10.86
C LEU A 92 -5.13 -2.39 12.25
N PHE A 93 -4.01 -3.09 12.36
CA PHE A 93 -3.16 -3.08 13.54
C PHE A 93 -1.93 -2.23 13.26
N LEU A 94 -1.56 -1.38 14.21
CA LEU A 94 -0.32 -0.61 14.18
C LEU A 94 0.61 -1.19 15.23
N TYR A 95 1.81 -1.56 14.81
CA TYR A 95 2.87 -1.99 15.70
C TYR A 95 3.99 -0.97 15.68
N ASN A 96 4.56 -0.67 16.85
CA ASN A 96 5.77 0.12 16.92
C ASN A 96 6.98 -0.68 16.38
N PRO A 97 8.15 -0.07 16.20
CA PRO A 97 9.34 -0.78 15.68
C PRO A 97 9.78 -1.98 16.53
N ASN A 98 9.40 -2.01 17.81
CA ASN A 98 9.67 -3.12 18.74
C ASN A 98 8.65 -4.27 18.66
N GLY A 99 7.64 -4.17 17.77
CA GLY A 99 6.61 -5.19 17.60
C GLY A 99 5.49 -5.15 18.66
N THR A 100 5.40 -4.08 19.45
CA THR A 100 4.29 -3.88 20.39
C THR A 100 3.09 -3.27 19.68
N ASP A 101 1.89 -3.81 19.90
CA ASP A 101 0.65 -3.24 19.39
C ASP A 101 0.38 -1.88 20.04
N VAL A 102 0.39 -0.84 19.21
CA VAL A 102 0.11 0.55 19.56
C VAL A 102 -1.08 1.09 18.77
N THR A 103 -1.91 0.19 18.23
CA THR A 103 -3.12 0.54 17.49
C THR A 103 -3.94 1.51 18.32
N PRO A 104 -4.09 2.78 17.89
CA PRO A 104 -4.81 3.74 18.70
C PRO A 104 -6.22 3.23 18.90
N THR A 105 -6.64 3.16 20.16
CA THR A 105 -8.00 2.83 20.55
C THR A 105 -8.93 3.99 20.22
N GLY A 106 -9.10 4.29 18.94
CA GLY A 106 -10.10 5.25 18.46
C GLY A 106 -11.53 4.71 18.57
N ALA A 107 -11.71 3.50 19.09
CA ALA A 107 -12.94 2.73 18.97
C ALA A 107 -13.02 1.64 20.06
N SER A 108 -13.20 2.04 21.33
CA SER A 108 -13.76 1.14 22.36
C SER A 108 -15.26 0.90 22.19
N ALA A 109 -15.83 1.19 21.01
CA ALA A 109 -17.20 0.84 20.67
C ALA A 109 -17.22 0.23 19.25
N PRO A 110 -18.01 -0.82 19.01
CA PRO A 110 -18.21 -1.41 17.69
C PRO A 110 -18.84 -0.46 16.63
N ASN A 111 -19.04 0.83 16.95
CA ASN A 111 -19.70 1.84 16.12
C ASN A 111 -18.93 3.18 15.97
N ALA A 112 -17.67 3.28 16.40
CA ALA A 112 -16.94 4.54 16.19
C ALA A 112 -16.54 4.69 14.71
N THR A 113 -17.18 5.63 14.00
CA THR A 113 -17.03 5.92 12.55
C THR A 113 -15.60 6.29 12.11
N ARG A 114 -14.65 6.38 13.05
CA ARG A 114 -13.26 6.78 12.82
C ARG A 114 -12.45 5.63 12.23
N GLY A 115 -11.63 5.96 11.24
CA GLY A 115 -10.84 5.00 10.47
C GLY A 115 -11.65 4.24 9.43
N ASN A 116 -12.97 4.47 9.29
CA ASN A 116 -13.76 3.85 8.24
C ASN A 116 -13.76 4.72 6.97
N ILE A 117 -13.59 4.09 5.80
CA ILE A 117 -13.73 4.73 4.49
C ILE A 117 -15.09 4.33 3.91
N PRO A 118 -16.14 5.17 4.02
CA PRO A 118 -17.52 4.74 3.80
C PRO A 118 -17.91 4.65 2.31
N SER A 119 -17.19 5.33 1.42
CA SER A 119 -17.55 5.43 0.01
C SER A 119 -16.34 5.74 -0.87
N ARG A 120 -16.50 5.53 -2.18
CA ARG A 120 -15.50 5.94 -3.18
C ARG A 120 -15.30 7.46 -3.17
N THR A 121 -16.36 8.24 -2.99
CA THR A 121 -16.27 9.71 -2.89
C THR A 121 -15.37 10.12 -1.72
N ALA A 122 -15.49 9.44 -0.58
CA ALA A 122 -14.63 9.70 0.57
C ALA A 122 -13.19 9.25 0.34
N GLU A 123 -12.98 8.09 -0.28
CA GLU A 123 -11.65 7.61 -0.66
C GLU A 123 -10.92 8.59 -1.60
N LEU A 124 -11.62 9.12 -2.60
CA LEU A 124 -11.08 10.11 -3.54
C LEU A 124 -10.74 11.44 -2.86
N SER A 125 -11.55 11.85 -1.88
CA SER A 125 -11.34 13.08 -1.10
C SER A 125 -10.20 12.92 -0.09
N GLY A 126 -9.87 11.68 0.30
CA GLY A 126 -8.76 11.38 1.19
C GLY A 126 -9.09 11.53 2.68
N PRO A 127 -8.06 11.41 3.55
CA PRO A 127 -8.21 11.55 4.99
C PRO A 127 -8.44 13.02 5.37
N ARG A 128 -9.39 13.24 6.27
CA ARG A 128 -9.69 14.56 6.84
C ARG A 128 -8.54 15.04 7.70
N LEU A 129 -7.95 16.16 7.33
CA LEU A 129 -6.93 16.84 8.13
C LEU A 129 -7.52 17.31 9.47
N PRO A 130 -6.71 17.36 10.55
CA PRO A 130 -7.16 17.66 11.92
C PRO A 130 -8.00 18.94 12.10
N GLU A 131 -7.77 19.95 11.25
CA GLU A 131 -8.41 21.27 11.33
C GLU A 131 -9.59 21.44 10.36
N VAL A 132 -9.87 20.44 9.54
CA VAL A 132 -10.95 20.45 8.55
C VAL A 132 -12.18 19.78 9.15
N THR A 133 -13.31 20.49 9.17
CA THR A 133 -14.56 19.97 9.76
C THR A 133 -15.64 19.62 8.73
N THR A 134 -15.47 20.05 7.48
CA THR A 134 -16.46 19.93 6.41
C THR A 134 -15.86 19.30 5.16
N GLY A 135 -16.67 18.51 4.45
CA GLY A 135 -16.30 17.91 3.18
C GLY A 135 -16.56 16.40 3.13
N ASN A 136 -16.17 15.78 2.02
CA ASN A 136 -16.39 14.36 1.75
C ASN A 136 -15.28 13.46 2.31
N GLU A 137 -14.23 14.03 2.91
CA GLU A 137 -13.09 13.33 3.49
C GLU A 137 -13.54 12.39 4.61
N TYR A 138 -12.95 11.20 4.65
CA TYR A 138 -13.18 10.27 5.76
C TYR A 138 -12.41 10.72 7.01
N THR A 139 -12.93 10.42 8.19
CA THR A 139 -12.23 10.72 9.45
C THR A 139 -11.26 9.58 9.78
N PRO A 140 -9.94 9.74 9.65
CA PRO A 140 -8.99 8.67 9.97
C PRO A 140 -8.81 8.52 11.49
N ILE A 141 -8.12 7.45 11.88
CA ILE A 141 -7.47 7.34 13.18
C ILE A 141 -6.06 7.93 13.02
N TYR A 142 -5.73 8.96 13.80
CA TYR A 142 -4.39 9.53 13.83
C TYR A 142 -3.57 8.93 14.96
N TYR A 143 -2.38 8.45 14.64
CA TYR A 143 -1.33 8.12 15.59
C TYR A 143 -0.22 9.16 15.51
N THR A 144 0.17 9.75 16.64
CA THR A 144 1.33 10.66 16.69
C THR A 144 2.54 9.85 17.10
N VAL A 145 3.60 9.89 16.30
CA VAL A 145 4.81 9.10 16.52
C VAL A 145 5.56 9.64 17.74
N PRO A 146 5.82 8.82 18.77
CA PRO A 146 6.57 9.25 19.94
C PRO A 146 8.07 9.33 19.65
N VAL A 147 8.82 10.00 20.53
CA VAL A 147 10.29 9.92 20.52
C VAL A 147 10.69 8.46 20.75
N GLY A 148 11.51 7.90 19.85
CA GLY A 148 12.01 6.52 19.96
C GLY A 148 11.20 5.46 19.18
N GLY A 149 10.08 5.83 18.57
CA GLY A 149 9.27 4.93 17.73
C GLY A 149 8.19 4.14 18.46
#